data_AF-A0A936LPJ9-F1
#
_entry.id   AF-A0A936LPJ9-F1
#
_cell.length_a   1.000
_cell.length_b   1.000
_cell.length_c   1.000
_cell.angle_alpha   90.00
_cell.angle_beta   90.00
_cell.angle_gamma   90.00
#
_symmetry.space_group_name_H-M   'P 1'
#
loop_
_entity.id
_entity.type
_entity.pdbx_description
1 polymer ?
#
loop_
_entity_poly.entity_id
_entity_poly.type
_entity_poly.pdbx_seq_one_letter_code
_entity_poly.pdbx_strand_id
1 'polypeptide(L)'
;MPDIILNALFFGFMILMAWLETVRRKSRARELATKWLQENDLSLPNQSNMKINAFVWPVRVNVLAHDKTGERLSIVLRAGEFFGGIFAGTIKCESRQSAGKQDG
;
A
#
# COMPACT_ATOMS: atom_id res chain seq x y z
N MET A 1 32.96 -31.21 1.44
CA MET A 1 31.50 -31.04 1.53
C MET A 1 30.98 -30.06 2.63
N PRO A 2 31.80 -29.38 3.48
CA PRO A 2 31.25 -28.41 4.43
C PRO A 2 30.75 -27.11 3.75
N ASP A 3 31.29 -26.77 2.59
CA ASP A 3 30.97 -25.54 1.85
C ASP A 3 29.53 -25.50 1.33
N ILE A 4 28.98 -26.67 0.95
CA ILE A 4 27.60 -26.78 0.44
C ILE A 4 26.59 -26.48 1.56
N ILE A 5 26.87 -26.97 2.77
CA ILE A 5 26.02 -26.77 3.95
C ILE A 5 26.11 -25.30 4.40
N LEU A 6 27.32 -24.73 4.44
CA LEU A 6 27.53 -23.32 4.79
C LEU A 6 26.82 -22.39 3.80
N ASN A 7 26.94 -22.68 2.50
CA ASN A 7 26.24 -21.91 1.45
C ASN A 7 24.72 -22.04 1.60
N ALA A 8 24.19 -23.24 1.84
CA ALA A 8 22.75 -23.46 2.02
C ALA A 8 22.19 -22.68 3.23
N LEU A 9 22.92 -22.66 4.35
CA LEU A 9 22.55 -21.87 5.53
C LEU A 9 22.60 -20.37 5.26
N PHE A 10 23.62 -19.89 4.54
CA PHE A 10 23.74 -18.49 4.15
C PHE A 10 22.59 -18.07 3.22
N PHE A 11 22.28 -18.87 2.20
CA PHE A 11 21.15 -18.62 1.30
C PHE A 11 19.81 -18.66 2.05
N GLY A 12 19.62 -19.62 2.95
CA GLY A 12 18.43 -19.70 3.80
C GLY A 12 18.25 -18.45 4.67
N PHE A 13 19.34 -17.98 5.30
CA PHE A 13 19.33 -16.75 6.08
C PHE A 13 19.01 -15.52 5.23
N MET A 14 19.62 -15.39 4.05
CA MET A 14 19.35 -14.28 3.12
C MET A 14 17.88 -14.24 2.67
N ILE A 15 17.27 -15.39 2.37
CA ILE A 15 15.85 -15.48 2.01
C ILE A 15 14.96 -15.06 3.18
N LEU A 16 15.28 -15.53 4.40
CA LEU A 16 14.55 -15.15 5.61
C LEU A 16 14.61 -13.63 5.84
N MET A 17 15.81 -13.04 5.72
CA MET A 17 16.01 -11.60 5.88
C MET A 17 15.25 -10.81 4.81
N ALA A 18 15.28 -11.25 3.55
CA ALA A 18 14.51 -10.61 2.47
C ALA A 18 12.99 -10.68 2.70
N TRP A 19 12.51 -11.80 3.26
CA TRP A 19 11.10 -11.96 3.61
C TRP A 19 10.70 -11.04 4.77
N LEU A 20 11.48 -11.02 5.86
CA LEU A 20 11.26 -10.12 6.99
C LEU A 20 11.27 -8.64 6.57
N GLU A 21 12.21 -8.27 5.71
CA GLU A 21 12.31 -6.92 5.14
C GLU A 21 11.06 -6.58 4.31
N THR A 22 10.53 -7.53 3.54
CA THR A 22 9.29 -7.34 2.77
C THR A 22 8.08 -7.14 3.69
N VAL A 23 7.97 -7.93 4.77
CA VAL A 23 6.91 -7.79 5.79
C VAL A 23 7.01 -6.43 6.48
N ARG A 24 8.21 -6.02 6.87
CA ARG A 24 8.48 -4.73 7.50
C ARG A 24 8.05 -3.57 6.59
N ARG A 25 8.44 -3.61 5.30
CA ARG A 25 8.06 -2.60 4.30
C ARG A 25 6.54 -2.51 4.12
N LYS A 26 5.84 -3.64 4.07
CA LYS A 26 4.37 -3.66 3.98
C LYS A 26 3.72 -3.03 5.21
N SER A 27 4.18 -3.40 6.40
CA SER A 27 3.66 -2.87 7.66
C SER A 27 3.83 -1.35 7.75
N ARG A 28 5.04 -0.85 7.44
CA ARG A 28 5.32 0.59 7.50
C ARG A 28 4.57 1.39 6.45
N ALA A 29 4.45 0.86 5.23
CA ALA A 29 3.67 1.51 4.17
C ALA A 29 2.18 1.61 4.54
N ARG A 30 1.64 0.59 5.24
CA ARG A 30 0.27 0.63 5.78
C ARG A 30 0.11 1.72 6.82
N GLU A 31 1.03 1.80 7.78
CA GLU A 31 0.99 2.81 8.83
C GLU A 31 1.05 4.23 8.26
N LEU A 32 1.98 4.48 7.33
CA LEU A 32 2.12 5.77 6.67
C LEU A 32 0.87 6.14 5.87
N ALA A 33 0.31 5.18 5.13
CA ALA A 33 -0.91 5.42 4.37
C ALA A 33 -2.13 5.70 5.27
N THR A 34 -2.26 5.00 6.40
CA THR A 34 -3.32 5.28 7.37
C THR A 34 -3.16 6.67 7.98
N LYS A 35 -1.94 7.07 8.38
CA LYS A 35 -1.65 8.41 8.91
C LYS A 35 -2.02 9.49 7.90
N TRP A 36 -1.60 9.34 6.64
CA TRP A 36 -1.93 10.28 5.58
C TRP A 36 -3.44 10.38 5.34
N LEU A 37 -4.17 9.27 5.38
CA LEU A 37 -5.64 9.30 5.23
C LEU A 37 -6.31 10.04 6.39
N GLN A 38 -5.86 9.82 7.62
CA GLN A 38 -6.34 10.54 8.80
C GLN A 38 -6.05 12.04 8.72
N GLU A 39 -4.85 12.43 8.28
CA GLU A 39 -4.48 13.84 8.09
C GLU A 39 -5.31 14.56 7.02
N ASN A 40 -5.87 13.81 6.06
CA ASN A 40 -6.70 14.35 4.98
C ASN A 40 -8.21 14.16 5.24
N ASP A 41 -8.62 13.83 6.46
CA ASP A 41 -10.01 13.54 6.85
C ASP A 41 -10.71 12.46 6.00
N LEU A 42 -9.95 11.50 5.47
CA LEU A 42 -10.47 10.43 4.61
C LEU A 42 -10.75 9.18 5.44
N SER A 43 -11.94 8.60 5.25
CA SER A 43 -12.34 7.39 5.95
C SER A 43 -11.99 6.14 5.14
N LEU A 44 -11.42 5.14 5.82
CA LEU A 44 -11.23 3.80 5.24
C LEU A 44 -12.51 2.99 5.47
N PRO A 45 -13.23 2.58 4.41
CA PRO A 45 -14.42 1.75 4.55
C PRO A 45 -14.09 0.35 5.10
N ASN A 46 -12.91 -0.19 4.76
CA ASN A 46 -12.42 -1.44 5.32
C ASN A 46 -10.90 -1.58 5.11
N GLN A 47 -10.19 -2.20 6.07
CA GLN A 47 -8.74 -2.43 5.96
C GLN A 47 -8.37 -3.35 4.79
N SER A 48 -9.30 -4.16 4.30
CA SER A 48 -9.16 -5.03 3.13
C SER A 48 -9.06 -4.27 1.80
N ASN A 49 -9.46 -3.00 1.76
CA ASN A 49 -9.41 -2.17 0.57
C ASN A 49 -8.04 -1.50 0.34
N MET A 50 -7.05 -1.83 1.16
CA MET A 50 -5.66 -1.39 0.99
C MET A 50 -4.82 -2.49 0.35
N LYS A 51 -4.40 -2.28 -0.91
CA LYS A 51 -3.49 -3.16 -1.63
C LYS A 51 -2.08 -2.59 -1.59
N ILE A 52 -1.14 -3.32 -0.99
CA ILE A 52 0.25 -2.89 -0.81
C ILE A 52 1.17 -3.73 -1.69
N ASN A 53 1.87 -3.07 -2.61
CA ASN A 53 2.92 -3.65 -3.43
C ASN A 53 4.30 -3.20 -2.93
N ALA A 54 4.92 -4.05 -2.12
CA ALA A 54 6.25 -3.84 -1.54
C ALA A 54 7.41 -4.38 -2.39
N PHE A 55 7.12 -4.95 -3.57
CA PHE A 55 8.15 -5.38 -4.53
C PHE A 55 8.73 -4.20 -5.32
N VAL A 56 7.99 -3.09 -5.39
CA VAL A 56 8.44 -1.86 -6.05
C VAL A 56 8.94 -0.89 -4.99
N TRP A 57 10.03 -0.20 -5.27
CA TRP A 57 10.56 0.87 -4.43
C TRP A 57 10.41 2.22 -5.15
N PRO A 58 9.76 3.24 -4.55
CA PRO A 58 9.04 3.22 -3.28
C PRO A 58 7.78 2.33 -3.30
N VAL A 59 7.37 1.85 -2.12
CA VAL A 59 6.24 0.93 -1.93
C VAL A 59 4.96 1.58 -2.41
N ARG A 60 4.22 0.90 -3.30
CA ARG A 60 2.94 1.42 -3.82
C ARG A 60 1.79 0.91 -2.95
N VAL A 61 0.97 1.82 -2.47
CA VAL A 61 -0.21 1.52 -1.66
C VAL A 61 -1.43 2.07 -2.38
N ASN A 62 -2.30 1.20 -2.85
CA ASN A 62 -3.58 1.58 -3.44
C ASN A 62 -4.66 1.43 -2.37
N VAL A 63 -5.41 2.50 -2.10
CA VAL A 63 -6.47 2.52 -1.09
C VAL A 63 -7.76 2.98 -1.75
N LEU A 64 -8.85 2.28 -1.47
CA LEU A 64 -10.19 2.82 -1.71
C LEU A 64 -10.68 3.48 -0.41
N ALA A 65 -10.79 4.80 -0.42
CA ALA A 65 -11.28 5.61 0.70
C ALA A 65 -12.62 6.25 0.36
N HIS A 66 -13.32 6.78 1.36
CA HIS A 66 -14.49 7.62 1.17
C HIS A 66 -14.23 9.03 1.66
N ASP A 67 -14.66 9.99 0.86
CA ASP A 67 -14.74 11.39 1.26
C ASP A 67 -15.91 11.64 2.24
N LYS A 68 -15.93 12.80 2.90
CA LYS A 68 -17.03 13.24 3.80
C LYS A 68 -18.38 13.27 3.09
N THR A 69 -18.38 13.41 1.77
CA THR A 69 -19.54 13.36 0.88
C THR A 69 -20.05 11.94 0.61
N GLY A 70 -19.31 10.92 1.04
CA GLY A 70 -19.60 9.51 0.80
C GLY A 70 -19.10 8.99 -0.56
N GLU A 71 -18.46 9.83 -1.38
CA GLU A 71 -17.88 9.42 -2.66
C GLU A 71 -16.70 8.46 -2.50
N ARG A 72 -16.62 7.48 -3.39
CA ARG A 72 -15.50 6.52 -3.42
C ARG A 72 -14.31 7.13 -4.15
N LEU A 73 -13.19 7.21 -3.46
CA LEU A 73 -11.92 7.71 -3.96
C LEU A 73 -10.92 6.57 -4.05
N SER A 74 -10.28 6.43 -5.21
CA SER A 74 -9.16 5.53 -5.42
C SER A 74 -7.86 6.30 -5.28
N ILE A 75 -7.13 6.04 -4.21
CA ILE A 75 -5.94 6.80 -3.83
C ILE A 75 -4.72 5.90 -4.01
N VAL A 76 -3.80 6.35 -4.83
CA VAL A 76 -2.52 5.67 -5.06
C VAL A 76 -1.43 6.44 -4.32
N LEU A 77 -0.96 5.89 -3.22
CA LEU A 77 0.11 6.43 -2.39
C LEU A 77 1.43 5.71 -2.70
N ARG A 78 2.53 6.46 -2.72
CA ARG A 78 3.89 5.91 -2.79
C ARG A 78 4.59 6.17 -1.46
N ALA A 79 4.73 5.13 -0.65
CA ALA A 79 5.38 5.19 0.67
C ALA A 79 6.84 4.72 0.56
N GLY A 80 7.76 5.53 1.07
CA GLY A 80 9.19 5.27 0.97
C GLY A 80 9.88 5.54 2.31
N GLU A 81 10.48 4.51 2.88
CA GLU A 81 11.16 4.64 4.17
C GLU A 81 12.41 5.54 4.08
N PHE A 82 13.12 5.49 2.95
CA PHE A 82 14.34 6.26 2.69
C PHE A 82 14.12 7.77 2.65
N PHE A 83 12.91 8.20 2.31
CA PHE A 83 12.56 9.59 2.24
C PHE A 83 11.62 10.02 3.39
N GLY A 84 11.36 9.12 4.36
CA GLY A 84 10.67 9.44 5.60
C GLY A 84 9.14 9.59 5.53
N GLY A 85 8.45 9.11 4.48
CA GLY A 85 7.01 9.39 4.35
C GLY A 85 6.32 8.91 3.07
N ILE A 86 5.34 9.69 2.60
CA ILE A 86 4.63 9.49 1.32
C ILE A 86 5.13 10.51 0.30
N PHE A 87 5.63 10.04 -0.84
CA PHE A 87 6.28 10.87 -1.87
C PHE A 87 5.35 11.32 -2.99
N ALA A 88 4.30 10.56 -3.22
CA ALA A 88 3.32 10.87 -4.24
C ALA A 88 1.99 10.25 -3.84
N GLY A 89 0.95 11.08 -3.77
CA GLY A 89 -0.44 10.65 -3.67
C GLY A 89 -1.16 11.09 -4.94
N THR A 90 -1.60 10.15 -5.76
CA THR A 90 -2.55 10.45 -6.84
C THR A 90 -3.92 10.04 -6.36
N ILE A 91 -4.78 11.03 -6.12
CA ILE A 91 -6.20 10.80 -5.85
C ILE A 91 -6.89 10.70 -7.20
N LYS A 92 -7.50 9.56 -7.49
CA LYS A 92 -8.45 9.40 -8.59
C LYS A 92 -9.84 9.32 -7.99
N CYS A 93 -10.66 10.34 -8.22
CA CYS A 93 -12.08 10.27 -7.89
C CYS A 93 -12.72 9.25 -8.82
N GLU A 94 -13.19 8.13 -8.27
CA GLU A 94 -14.05 7.21 -9.01
C GLU A 94 -15.48 7.70 -8.78
N SER A 95 -15.80 8.84 -9.39
CA SER A 95 -17.17 9.36 -9.36
C SER A 95 -18.06 8.25 -9.89
N ARG A 96 -19.05 7.83 -9.10
CA ARG A 96 -20.14 6.99 -9.59
C ARG A 96 -20.57 7.59 -10.92
N GLN A 97 -20.32 6.88 -12.03
CA GLN A 97 -21.22 7.00 -13.15
C GLN A 97 -22.57 6.58 -12.58
N SER A 98 -23.37 7.57 -12.17
CA SER A 98 -24.79 7.41 -12.02
C SER A 98 -25.23 6.80 -13.33
N ALA A 99 -25.56 5.52 -13.30
CA ALA A 99 -26.34 4.86 -14.32
C ALA A 99 -27.67 5.60 -14.33
N GLY A 100 -27.71 6.73 -15.02
CA GLY A 100 -28.92 7.32 -15.53
C GLY A 100 -29.46 6.34 -16.55
N LYS A 101 -30.21 5.36 -16.06
CA LYS A 101 -31.18 4.66 -16.88
C LYS A 101 -32.26 5.68 -17.19
N GLN A 102 -32.06 6.41 -18.29
CA GLN A 102 -33.14 6.92 -19.11
C GLN A 102 -33.99 5.74 -19.59
N ASP A 103 -35.16 6.07 -20.12
CA ASP A 103 -36.25 5.22 -20.61
C ASP A 103 -37.34 5.09 -19.53
N GLY A 104 -38.48 5.77 -19.62
CA GLY A 104 -39.22 6.19 -20.82
C GLY A 104 -40.60 5.57 -20.74
#